data_AF-A0AAC9QS06-F1
#
_entry.id   AF-A0AAC9QS06-F1
#
_cell.length_a   1.000
_cell.length_b   1.000
_cell.length_c   1.000
_cell.angle_alpha   90.00
_cell.angle_beta   90.00
_cell.angle_gamma   90.00
#
_symmetry.space_group_name_H-M   'P 1'
#
loop_
_entity.id
_entity.type
_entity.pdbx_description
1 polymer ?
#
loop_
_entity_poly.entity_id
_entity_poly.type
_entity_poly.pdbx_seq_one_letter_code
_entity_poly.pdbx_strand_id
1 'polypeptide(L)'
;MEILTMYGRGAYQGIAEGEALVCRESIQGWAGVSDTTGEIIEKGHAEEGKNINGKILVLPCSKGSNGWSCHFHSAMISGFKPAGWIFSKMDSRAGVATVVIGSPAVTDIVSADPCDVIETGDWIKINGFEGIVEVYKREK
;
A
#
# COMPACT_ATOMS: atom_id res chain seq x y z
N MET A 1 -16.56 -13.85 9.83
CA MET A 1 -15.89 -13.03 8.79
C MET A 1 -16.88 -12.12 8.05
N GLU A 2 -16.78 -10.81 8.31
CA GLU A 2 -17.43 -9.76 7.52
C GLU A 2 -16.57 -9.47 6.29
N ILE A 3 -17.20 -9.32 5.12
CA ILE A 3 -16.53 -8.95 3.87
C ILE A 3 -17.04 -7.58 3.44
N LEU A 4 -16.11 -6.64 3.28
CA LEU A 4 -16.39 -5.31 2.73
C LEU A 4 -15.81 -5.24 1.31
N THR A 5 -16.64 -4.91 0.33
CA THR A 5 -16.20 -4.66 -1.04
C THR A 5 -16.24 -3.17 -1.34
N MET A 6 -15.14 -2.64 -1.86
CA MET A 6 -14.97 -1.25 -2.24
C MET A 6 -14.64 -1.15 -3.73
N TYR A 7 -15.10 -0.07 -4.37
CA TYR A 7 -14.89 0.19 -5.79
C TYR A 7 -14.21 1.54 -5.99
N GLY A 8 -13.18 1.54 -6.83
CA GLY A 8 -12.43 2.71 -7.23
C GLY A 8 -11.93 2.56 -8.67
N ARG A 9 -10.77 3.15 -8.95
CA ARG A 9 -10.08 3.10 -10.23
C ARG A 9 -8.86 2.19 -10.15
N GLY A 10 -8.73 1.27 -11.10
CA GLY A 10 -7.48 0.52 -11.32
C GLY A 10 -6.36 1.46 -11.75
N ALA A 11 -5.31 1.58 -10.92
CA ALA A 11 -4.15 2.42 -11.20
C ALA A 11 -3.00 1.65 -11.84
N TYR A 12 -2.88 0.35 -11.53
CA TYR A 12 -1.95 -0.55 -12.20
C TYR A 12 -2.51 -1.97 -12.21
N GLN A 13 -2.33 -2.62 -13.36
CA GLN A 13 -2.97 -3.89 -13.68
C GLN A 13 -2.43 -5.06 -12.85
N GLY A 14 -3.28 -6.06 -12.66
CA GLY A 14 -2.97 -7.31 -11.96
C GLY A 14 -3.90 -7.58 -10.78
N ILE A 15 -3.74 -8.76 -10.18
CA ILE A 15 -4.51 -9.21 -9.01
C ILE A 15 -3.51 -9.62 -7.95
N ALA A 16 -3.73 -9.17 -6.73
CA ALA A 16 -2.89 -9.50 -5.59
C ALA A 16 -3.74 -9.68 -4.34
N GLU A 17 -3.23 -10.47 -3.41
CA GLU A 17 -3.80 -10.64 -2.09
C GLU A 17 -2.71 -10.63 -1.03
N GLY A 18 -3.07 -10.21 0.17
CA GLY A 18 -2.15 -10.15 1.28
C GLY A 18 -2.75 -9.44 2.49
N GLU A 19 -2.02 -9.50 3.59
CA GLU A 19 -2.39 -8.77 4.80
C GLU A 19 -2.20 -7.25 4.57
N ALA A 20 -3.17 -6.48 5.03
CA ALA A 20 -3.18 -5.03 4.99
C ALA A 20 -2.12 -4.46 5.94
N LEU A 21 -1.36 -3.48 5.45
CA LEU A 21 -0.52 -2.61 6.26
C LEU A 21 -0.94 -1.16 6.01
N VAL A 22 -1.69 -0.60 6.96
CA VAL A 22 -2.36 0.70 6.83
C VAL A 22 -1.48 1.79 7.42
N CYS A 23 -0.91 2.62 6.56
CA CYS A 23 -0.01 3.70 6.94
C CYS A 23 -0.74 5.03 6.76
N ARG A 24 -1.53 5.43 7.77
CA ARG A 24 -2.44 6.60 7.72
C ARG A 24 -1.72 7.93 7.52
N GLU A 25 -0.48 8.03 7.97
CA GLU A 25 0.35 9.22 7.76
C GLU A 25 1.23 9.11 6.51
N SER A 26 1.06 8.04 5.73
CA SER A 26 1.99 7.59 4.69
C SER A 26 3.40 7.33 5.23
N ILE A 27 4.20 6.65 4.42
CA ILE A 27 5.60 6.37 4.74
C ILE A 27 6.43 7.44 4.04
N GLN A 28 7.34 8.10 4.75
CA GLN A 28 8.26 9.06 4.11
C GLN A 28 9.17 8.36 3.09
N GLY A 29 9.74 9.11 2.14
CA GLY A 29 10.71 8.53 1.21
C GLY A 29 12.01 8.18 1.94
N TRP A 30 12.81 9.21 2.22
CA TRP A 30 14.10 9.05 2.90
C TRP A 30 13.93 8.56 4.32
N ALA A 31 14.63 7.48 4.69
CA ALA A 31 14.49 6.83 6.00
C ALA A 31 13.04 6.42 6.34
N GLY A 32 12.26 6.06 5.32
CA GLY A 32 10.92 5.51 5.49
C GLY A 32 10.90 3.99 5.58
N VAL A 33 11.44 3.33 4.57
CA VAL A 33 11.61 1.88 4.51
C VAL A 33 13.10 1.54 4.48
N SER A 34 13.48 0.50 5.20
CA SER A 34 14.80 -0.09 5.14
C SER A 34 14.97 -0.87 3.84
N ASP A 35 15.95 -0.46 3.04
CA ASP A 35 16.30 -1.12 1.78
C ASP A 35 16.73 -2.58 1.98
N THR A 36 17.29 -2.94 3.15
CA THR A 36 17.85 -4.28 3.40
C THR A 36 16.93 -5.22 4.17
N THR A 37 15.90 -4.70 4.83
CA THR A 37 14.95 -5.50 5.61
C THR A 37 13.51 -5.36 5.14
N GLY A 38 13.15 -4.32 4.39
CA GLY A 38 11.77 -4.01 4.03
C GLY A 38 10.94 -3.48 5.21
N GLU A 39 11.55 -3.20 6.35
CA GLU A 39 10.87 -2.68 7.53
C GLU A 39 10.65 -1.17 7.42
N ILE A 40 9.54 -0.68 7.96
CA ILE A 40 9.32 0.75 8.15
C ILE A 40 10.24 1.23 9.28
N ILE A 41 11.18 2.11 8.95
CA ILE A 41 12.19 2.65 9.87
C ILE A 41 11.98 4.13 10.20
N GLU A 42 10.89 4.72 9.70
CA GLU A 42 10.47 6.07 10.04
C GLU A 42 10.17 6.15 11.54
N LYS A 43 11.00 6.89 12.28
CA LYS A 43 10.89 7.05 13.73
C LYS A 43 9.56 7.70 14.11
N GLY A 44 8.80 7.03 14.97
CA GLY A 44 7.51 7.52 15.46
C GLY A 44 6.34 7.26 14.50
N HIS A 45 6.58 6.59 13.36
CA HIS A 45 5.50 6.14 12.49
C HIS A 45 4.68 5.05 13.20
N ALA A 46 3.35 5.08 13.08
CA ALA A 46 2.45 4.13 13.74
C ALA A 46 2.77 2.65 13.44
N GLU A 47 3.34 2.41 12.25
CA GLU A 47 3.73 1.09 11.76
C GLU A 47 5.25 0.84 11.78
N GLU A 48 6.02 1.62 12.56
CA GLU A 48 7.47 1.42 12.74
C GLU A 48 7.79 -0.04 13.13
N GLY A 49 8.78 -0.64 12.45
CA GLY A 49 9.21 -2.03 12.65
C GLY A 49 8.40 -3.07 11.87
N LYS A 50 7.30 -2.70 11.19
CA LYS A 50 6.56 -3.64 10.34
C LYS A 50 7.17 -3.77 8.96
N ASN A 51 7.08 -4.96 8.38
CA ASN A 51 7.66 -5.30 7.08
C ASN A 51 6.64 -5.15 5.94
N ILE A 52 7.05 -4.50 4.84
CA ILE A 52 6.19 -4.27 3.66
C ILE A 52 6.06 -5.49 2.74
N ASN A 53 6.95 -6.47 2.87
CA ASN A 53 7.07 -7.56 1.91
C ASN A 53 5.81 -8.44 1.89
N GLY A 54 5.25 -8.65 0.70
CA GLY A 54 4.02 -9.41 0.49
C GLY A 54 2.76 -8.79 1.09
N LYS A 55 2.82 -7.57 1.62
CA LYS A 55 1.66 -6.88 2.19
C LYS A 55 0.92 -6.04 1.14
N ILE A 56 -0.35 -5.78 1.39
CA ILE A 56 -1.09 -4.75 0.67
C ILE A 56 -0.92 -3.42 1.43
N LEU A 57 -0.19 -2.48 0.84
CA LEU A 57 0.03 -1.18 1.48
C LEU A 57 -1.16 -0.26 1.22
N VAL A 58 -1.74 0.26 2.29
CA VAL A 58 -2.86 1.21 2.25
C VAL A 58 -2.36 2.58 2.72
N LEU A 59 -2.40 3.56 1.82
CA LEU A 59 -1.76 4.86 1.99
C LEU A 59 -2.72 5.98 1.55
N PRO A 60 -2.73 7.17 2.18
CA PRO A 60 -3.52 8.28 1.67
C PRO A 60 -2.96 8.79 0.33
N CYS A 61 -1.64 8.95 0.24
CA CYS A 61 -0.85 9.37 -0.92
C CYS A 61 0.64 9.14 -0.63
N SER A 62 1.56 9.66 -1.46
CA SER A 62 3.00 9.63 -1.15
C SER A 62 3.41 10.78 -0.20
N LYS A 63 4.50 10.61 0.56
CA LYS A 63 4.99 11.59 1.54
C LYS A 63 6.44 12.01 1.30
N GLY A 64 6.68 13.32 1.30
CA GLY A 64 8.02 13.88 1.14
C GLY A 64 8.34 14.34 -0.28
N SER A 65 9.51 14.00 -0.81
CA SER A 65 10.02 14.52 -2.09
C SER A 65 9.81 13.55 -3.27
N ASN A 66 10.25 13.93 -4.46
CA ASN A 66 10.14 13.10 -5.68
C ASN A 66 10.95 11.78 -5.62
N GLY A 67 11.88 11.66 -4.66
CA GLY A 67 12.66 10.43 -4.45
C GLY A 67 11.88 9.31 -3.76
N TRP A 68 10.62 9.52 -3.40
CA TRP A 68 9.78 8.56 -2.66
C TRP A 68 9.79 7.16 -3.26
N SER A 69 9.58 7.05 -4.58
CA SER A 69 9.54 5.76 -5.29
C SER A 69 10.88 5.01 -5.25
N CYS A 70 12.01 5.72 -5.14
CA CYS A 70 13.34 5.10 -5.16
C CYS A 70 13.58 4.20 -3.94
N HIS A 71 13.00 4.55 -2.78
CA HIS A 71 13.19 3.79 -1.55
C HIS A 71 12.44 2.45 -1.60
N PHE A 72 11.18 2.45 -2.06
CA PHE A 72 10.46 1.20 -2.31
C PHE A 72 11.13 0.36 -3.39
N HIS A 73 11.70 1.00 -4.41
CA HIS A 73 12.42 0.30 -5.47
C HIS A 73 13.71 -0.36 -4.95
N SER A 74 14.45 0.33 -4.09
CA SER A 74 15.64 -0.20 -3.42
C SER A 74 15.29 -1.43 -2.59
N ALA A 75 14.24 -1.35 -1.76
CA ALA A 75 13.74 -2.48 -0.98
C ALA A 75 13.30 -3.65 -1.88
N MET A 76 12.63 -3.37 -3.02
CA MET A 76 12.23 -4.39 -3.99
C MET A 76 13.45 -5.10 -4.60
N ILE A 77 14.52 -4.38 -4.94
CA ILE A 77 15.76 -4.98 -5.46
C ILE A 77 16.34 -5.96 -4.43
N SER A 78 16.24 -5.64 -3.14
CA SER A 78 16.65 -6.51 -2.04
C SER A 78 15.65 -7.62 -1.71
N GLY A 79 14.57 -7.77 -2.48
CA GLY A 79 13.59 -8.85 -2.35
C GLY A 79 12.37 -8.51 -1.48
N PHE A 80 12.24 -7.26 -1.02
CA PHE A 80 11.12 -6.80 -0.21
C PHE A 80 10.13 -6.01 -1.07
N LYS A 81 9.15 -6.72 -1.63
CA LYS A 81 8.18 -6.15 -2.56
C LYS A 81 6.77 -6.20 -1.94
N PRO A 82 6.04 -5.08 -1.86
CA PRO A 82 4.64 -5.13 -1.46
C PRO A 82 3.83 -5.88 -2.52
N ALA A 83 2.87 -6.69 -2.08
CA ALA A 83 2.00 -7.45 -2.98
C ALA A 83 1.12 -6.52 -3.82
N GLY A 84 0.74 -5.37 -3.27
CA GLY A 84 -0.18 -4.44 -3.92
C GLY A 84 -0.32 -3.12 -3.17
N TRP A 85 -1.04 -2.18 -3.79
CA TRP A 85 -1.24 -0.83 -3.28
C TRP A 85 -2.71 -0.43 -3.30
N ILE A 86 -3.12 0.28 -2.26
CA ILE A 86 -4.38 1.02 -2.23
C ILE A 86 -4.06 2.45 -1.82
N PHE A 87 -4.45 3.41 -2.67
CA PHE A 87 -4.27 4.83 -2.39
C PHE A 87 -5.61 5.54 -2.22
N SER A 88 -5.81 6.28 -1.14
CA SER A 88 -7.01 7.14 -1.00
C SER A 88 -7.06 8.16 -2.14
N LYS A 89 -5.92 8.78 -2.44
CA LYS A 89 -5.74 9.64 -3.62
C LYS A 89 -4.33 9.49 -4.19
N MET A 90 -4.25 9.04 -5.44
CA MET A 90 -2.97 8.88 -6.11
C MET A 90 -2.40 10.24 -6.55
N ASP A 91 -1.14 10.49 -6.19
CA ASP A 91 -0.33 11.57 -6.76
C ASP A 91 0.69 11.03 -7.79
N SER A 92 1.39 11.92 -8.47
CA SER A 92 2.35 11.54 -9.52
C SER A 92 3.48 10.64 -9.01
N ARG A 93 3.92 10.79 -7.76
CA ARG A 93 5.00 10.00 -7.16
C ARG A 93 4.53 8.59 -6.81
N ALA A 94 3.33 8.48 -6.26
CA ALA A 94 2.67 7.19 -6.05
C ALA A 94 2.48 6.45 -7.37
N GLY A 95 2.05 7.14 -8.43
CA GLY A 95 1.94 6.57 -9.77
C GLY A 95 3.26 6.02 -10.31
N VAL A 96 4.37 6.78 -10.17
CA VAL A 96 5.71 6.31 -10.55
C VAL A 96 6.11 5.07 -9.75
N ALA A 97 5.92 5.07 -8.43
CA ALA A 97 6.26 3.92 -7.60
C ALA A 97 5.47 2.68 -8.01
N THR A 98 4.16 2.80 -8.25
CA THR A 98 3.35 1.66 -8.66
C THR A 98 3.87 1.02 -9.95
N VAL A 99 4.24 1.82 -10.96
CA VAL A 99 4.80 1.31 -12.22
C VAL A 99 6.18 0.68 -12.00
N VAL A 100 7.08 1.35 -11.26
CA VAL A 100 8.45 0.87 -11.01
C VAL A 100 8.47 -0.42 -10.20
N ILE A 101 7.58 -0.53 -9.22
CA ILE A 101 7.46 -1.73 -8.37
C ILE A 101 6.72 -2.85 -9.13
N GLY A 102 5.82 -2.50 -10.03
CA GLY A 102 5.03 -3.44 -10.81
C GLY A 102 4.14 -4.31 -9.92
N SER A 103 3.52 -3.70 -8.91
CA SER A 103 2.49 -4.35 -8.08
C SER A 103 1.12 -3.75 -8.42
N PRO A 104 0.04 -4.56 -8.41
CA PRO A 104 -1.30 -4.06 -8.68
C PRO A 104 -1.69 -2.92 -7.74
N ALA A 105 -2.48 -1.97 -8.26
CA ALA A 105 -2.91 -0.83 -7.47
C ALA A 105 -4.33 -0.38 -7.79
N VAL A 106 -5.04 0.03 -6.75
CA VAL A 106 -6.37 0.66 -6.82
C VAL A 106 -6.32 2.01 -6.12
N THR A 107 -7.03 3.00 -6.64
CA THR A 107 -7.13 4.33 -6.04
C THR A 107 -8.49 4.98 -6.29
N ASP A 108 -8.71 6.21 -5.81
CA ASP A 108 -9.93 6.99 -6.02
C ASP A 108 -11.21 6.21 -5.64
N ILE A 109 -11.18 5.56 -4.47
CA ILE A 109 -12.32 4.77 -3.98
C ILE A 109 -13.48 5.71 -3.61
N VAL A 110 -14.69 5.37 -4.05
CA VAL A 110 -15.87 6.24 -3.95
C VAL A 110 -16.65 6.04 -2.64
N SER A 111 -16.63 4.84 -2.06
CA SER A 111 -17.51 4.49 -0.93
C SER A 111 -17.04 5.03 0.41
N ALA A 112 -15.73 5.03 0.66
CA ALA A 112 -15.10 5.54 1.88
C ALA A 112 -13.58 5.66 1.66
N ASP A 113 -12.91 6.44 2.50
CA ASP A 113 -11.44 6.44 2.51
C ASP A 113 -10.92 5.08 3.00
N PRO A 114 -10.08 4.37 2.22
CA PRO A 114 -9.54 3.08 2.62
C PRO A 114 -8.72 3.14 3.92
N CYS A 115 -8.07 4.27 4.24
CA CYS A 115 -7.33 4.44 5.48
C CYS A 115 -8.24 4.52 6.73
N ASP A 116 -9.54 4.82 6.55
CA ASP A 116 -10.51 4.92 7.65
C ASP A 116 -11.24 3.60 7.90
N VAL A 117 -11.46 2.80 6.85
CA VAL A 117 -12.28 1.58 6.94
C VAL A 117 -11.47 0.30 6.97
N ILE A 118 -10.18 0.31 6.59
CA ILE A 118 -9.29 -0.85 6.63
C ILE A 118 -8.40 -0.75 7.87
N GLU A 119 -8.19 -1.87 8.55
CA GLU A 119 -7.24 -1.96 9.66
C GLU A 119 -6.03 -2.81 9.29
N THR A 120 -4.86 -2.46 9.83
CA THR A 120 -3.66 -3.29 9.69
C THR A 120 -3.93 -4.68 10.25
N GLY A 121 -3.66 -5.72 9.45
CA GLY A 121 -3.98 -7.11 9.79
C GLY A 121 -5.25 -7.66 9.14
N ASP A 122 -6.09 -6.83 8.52
CA ASP A 122 -7.16 -7.32 7.64
C ASP A 122 -6.54 -8.06 6.44
N TRP A 123 -7.22 -9.08 5.92
CA TRP A 123 -6.79 -9.69 4.65
C TRP A 123 -7.45 -8.95 3.50
N ILE A 124 -6.70 -8.66 2.44
CA ILE A 124 -7.20 -7.91 1.29
C ILE A 124 -6.91 -8.69 0.02
N LYS A 125 -7.89 -8.67 -0.90
CA LYS A 125 -7.69 -9.00 -2.31
C LYS A 125 -8.00 -7.77 -3.16
N ILE A 126 -7.07 -7.40 -4.03
CA ILE A 126 -7.23 -6.27 -4.96
C ILE A 126 -7.25 -6.75 -6.40
N ASN A 127 -8.10 -6.13 -7.22
CA ASN A 127 -8.12 -6.26 -8.67
C ASN A 127 -7.83 -4.91 -9.30
N GLY A 128 -6.59 -4.73 -9.77
CA GLY A 128 -6.12 -3.52 -10.44
C GLY A 128 -6.62 -3.35 -11.88
N PHE A 129 -7.28 -4.35 -12.46
CA PHE A 129 -7.96 -4.21 -13.76
C PHE A 129 -9.31 -3.52 -13.62
N GLU A 130 -10.09 -3.94 -12.62
CA GLU A 130 -11.48 -3.50 -12.43
C GLU A 130 -11.63 -2.43 -11.33
N GLY A 131 -10.56 -2.16 -10.56
CA GLY A 131 -10.60 -1.21 -9.46
C GLY A 131 -11.37 -1.72 -8.25
N ILE A 132 -11.31 -3.04 -7.99
CA ILE A 132 -12.06 -3.69 -6.89
C ILE A 132 -11.12 -3.98 -5.73
N VAL A 133 -11.59 -3.73 -4.51
CA VAL A 133 -10.92 -4.11 -3.26
C VAL A 133 -11.89 -4.93 -2.41
N GLU A 134 -11.52 -6.17 -2.09
CA GLU A 134 -12.24 -7.05 -1.17
C GLU A 134 -11.47 -7.11 0.15
N VAL A 135 -12.11 -6.69 1.24
CA VAL A 135 -11.52 -6.65 2.58
C VAL A 135 -12.20 -7.71 3.44
N TYR A 136 -11.41 -8.65 3.96
CA TYR A 136 -11.85 -9.70 4.86
C TYR A 136 -11.45 -9.30 6.28
N LYS A 137 -12.44 -8.88 7.07
CA LYS A 137 -12.21 -8.38 8.42
C LYS A 137 -11.66 -9.46 9.34
N ARG A 138 -10.57 -9.14 10.03
CA ARG A 138 -10.03 -10.01 11.09
C ARG A 138 -11.02 -10.06 12.25
N GLU A 139 -11.27 -11.26 12.77
CA GLU A 139 -12.07 -11.43 13.99
C GLU A 139 -11.31 -10.84 15.18
N LYS A 140 -11.98 -9.95 15.93
CA LYS A 140 -11.42 -9.25 17.09
C LYS A 140 -11.23 -10.17 18.28
#